data_AF-A0A7S0MZ63-F1
#
_entry.id   AF-A0A7S0MZ63-F1
#
_cell.length_a   1.000
_cell.length_b   1.000
_cell.length_c   1.000
_cell.angle_alpha   90.00
_cell.angle_beta   90.00
_cell.angle_gamma   90.00
#
_symmetry.space_group_name_H-M   'P 1'
#
loop_
_entity.id
_entity.type
_entity.pdbx_description
1 polymer ?
#
loop_
_entity_poly.entity_id
_entity_poly.type
_entity_poly.pdbx_seq_one_letter_code
_entity_poly.pdbx_strand_id
1 'polypeptide(L)'
;EAVGVRLVGDMVGVWVVGDTVGVNVVGETVGVWVVGAAVGALEVGDEVGVAVVGERVGVPVVGEAVGVRLVGDMVGTSVVGAAVGLGVVGDMVGVLVVGA
;
A
#
# COMPACT_ATOMS: atom_id res chain seq x y z
N GLU A 1 -16.56 6.50 0.81
CA GLU A 1 -15.92 6.43 -0.52
C GLU A 1 -15.12 7.71 -0.74
N ALA A 2 -13.83 7.60 -1.03
CA ALA A 2 -12.97 8.73 -1.35
C ALA A 2 -12.31 8.51 -2.71
N VAL A 3 -12.35 9.54 -3.57
CA VAL A 3 -11.85 9.45 -4.95
C VAL A 3 -10.83 10.54 -5.20
N GLY A 4 -9.67 10.18 -5.77
CA GLY A 4 -8.66 11.13 -6.25
C GLY A 4 -7.87 11.82 -5.14
N VAL A 5 -7.52 11.09 -4.08
CA VAL A 5 -6.76 11.63 -2.96
C VAL A 5 -5.28 11.67 -3.31
N ARG A 6 -4.62 12.81 -3.08
CA ARG A 6 -3.16 12.95 -3.21
C ARG A 6 -2.57 13.54 -1.93
N LEU A 7 -1.63 12.83 -1.34
CA LEU A 7 -0.88 13.25 -0.16
C LEU A 7 0.60 13.33 -0.53
N VAL A 8 1.26 14.41 -0.11
CA VAL A 8 2.68 14.67 -0.38
C VAL A 8 3.36 15.18 0.89
N GLY A 9 4.51 14.59 1.23
CA GLY A 9 5.30 14.92 2.41
C GLY A 9 5.26 13.81 3.46
N ASP A 10 5.99 14.03 4.54
CA ASP A 10 6.16 13.02 5.58
C ASP A 10 4.90 12.88 6.43
N MET A 11 4.47 11.65 6.66
CA MET A 11 3.24 11.35 7.37
C MET A 11 3.44 10.32 8.46
N VAL A 12 2.75 10.52 9.58
CA VAL A 12 2.76 9.60 10.71
C VAL A 12 1.33 9.30 11.14
N GLY A 13 0.99 8.02 11.28
CA GLY A 13 -0.31 7.59 11.80
C GLY A 13 -1.47 7.81 10.82
N VAL A 14 -1.30 7.42 9.56
CA VAL A 14 -2.35 7.54 8.54
C VAL A 14 -3.35 6.41 8.73
N TRP A 15 -4.64 6.75 8.86
CA TRP A 15 -5.72 5.76 8.91
C TRP A 15 -6.80 6.07 7.88
N VAL A 16 -7.05 5.12 6.99
CA VAL A 16 -8.10 5.20 5.99
C VAL A 16 -9.08 4.06 6.19
N VAL A 17 -10.37 4.37 6.26
CA VAL A 17 -11.45 3.39 6.42
C VAL A 17 -12.52 3.61 5.36
N GLY A 18 -12.93 2.52 4.72
CA GLY A 18 -13.90 2.50 3.63
C GLY A 18 -13.23 2.46 2.26
N ASP A 19 -14.08 2.44 1.22
CA ASP A 19 -13.60 2.22 -0.14
C ASP A 19 -12.92 3.46 -0.72
N THR A 20 -11.80 3.25 -1.42
CA THR A 20 -11.03 4.31 -2.06
C THR A 20 -10.69 4.00 -3.52
N VAL A 21 -10.66 5.06 -4.33
CA VAL A 21 -10.26 4.98 -5.75
C VAL A 21 -9.26 6.09 -6.06
N GLY A 22 -8.11 5.75 -6.61
CA GLY A 22 -7.11 6.74 -7.04
C GLY A 22 -6.44 7.44 -5.86
N VAL A 23 -5.70 6.70 -5.04
CA VAL A 23 -4.95 7.25 -3.89
C VAL A 23 -3.47 7.32 -4.25
N ASN A 24 -2.88 8.50 -4.20
CA ASN A 24 -1.44 8.69 -4.43
C ASN A 24 -0.78 9.26 -3.16
N VAL A 25 0.18 8.53 -2.62
CA VAL A 25 0.98 8.94 -1.47
C VAL A 25 2.44 9.07 -1.91
N VAL A 26 3.05 10.23 -1.65
CA VAL A 26 4.46 10.48 -1.96
C VAL A 26 5.17 11.07 -0.75
N GLY A 27 6.17 10.37 -0.21
CA GLY A 27 6.94 10.79 0.96
C GLY A 27 7.20 9.64 1.92
N GLU A 28 7.91 9.92 3.02
CA GLU A 28 8.12 8.93 4.07
C GLU A 28 6.84 8.74 4.89
N THR A 29 6.44 7.49 5.12
CA THR A 29 5.26 7.16 5.93
C THR A 29 5.58 6.21 7.07
N VAL A 30 5.06 6.53 8.26
CA VAL A 30 5.20 5.68 9.45
C VAL A 30 3.82 5.38 10.03
N GLY A 31 3.48 4.10 10.11
CA GLY A 31 2.23 3.62 10.68
C GLY A 31 1.03 3.94 9.79
N VAL A 32 0.88 3.18 8.69
CA VAL A 32 -0.25 3.31 7.76
C VAL A 32 -1.21 2.16 7.97
N TRP A 33 -2.48 2.46 8.20
CA TRP A 33 -3.55 1.48 8.33
C TRP A 33 -4.66 1.77 7.33
N VAL A 34 -4.94 0.81 6.45
CA VAL A 34 -6.05 0.93 5.49
C VAL A 34 -7.00 -0.25 5.61
N VAL A 35 -8.28 0.04 5.78
CA VAL A 35 -9.34 -0.97 5.86
C VAL A 35 -10.43 -0.64 4.84
N GLY A 36 -10.67 -1.54 3.89
CA GLY A 36 -11.66 -1.37 2.82
C GLY A 36 -11.11 -1.71 1.45
N ALA A 37 -11.97 -1.67 0.43
CA ALA A 37 -11.55 -1.92 -0.94
C ALA A 37 -10.77 -0.72 -1.50
N ALA A 38 -9.68 -0.97 -2.23
CA ALA A 38 -8.91 0.10 -2.89
C ALA A 38 -8.62 -0.23 -4.36
N VAL A 39 -8.87 0.74 -5.25
CA VAL A 39 -8.57 0.62 -6.67
C VAL A 39 -7.64 1.74 -7.12
N GLY A 40 -6.50 1.38 -7.70
CA GLY A 40 -5.52 2.32 -8.22
C GLY A 40 -4.87 3.14 -7.10
N ALA A 41 -4.05 2.48 -6.27
CA ALA A 41 -3.26 3.16 -5.25
C ALA A 41 -1.79 3.18 -5.66
N LEU A 42 -1.11 4.32 -5.53
CA LEU A 42 0.33 4.43 -5.74
C LEU A 42 0.98 4.99 -4.50
N GLU A 43 1.97 4.27 -4.00
CA GLU A 43 2.77 4.67 -2.86
C GLU A 43 4.22 4.80 -3.31
N VAL A 44 4.81 5.98 -3.09
CA VAL A 44 6.20 6.29 -3.44
C VAL A 44 6.91 6.90 -2.26
N GLY A 45 7.98 6.25 -1.79
CA GLY A 45 8.76 6.66 -0.64
C GLY A 45 8.98 5.50 0.32
N ASP A 46 9.61 5.79 1.45
CA ASP A 46 9.91 4.79 2.44
C ASP A 46 8.74 4.61 3.41
N GLU A 47 8.40 3.36 3.69
CA GLU A 47 7.24 3.00 4.50
C GLU A 47 7.63 2.11 5.68
N VAL A 48 7.20 2.48 6.88
CA VAL A 48 7.43 1.69 8.09
C VAL A 48 6.11 1.37 8.78
N GLY A 49 5.81 0.08 8.92
CA GLY A 49 4.62 -0.41 9.62
C GLY A 49 3.34 -0.14 8.84
N VAL A 50 3.18 -0.86 7.72
CA VAL A 50 2.00 -0.75 6.86
C VAL A 50 1.09 -1.95 7.09
N ALA A 51 -0.18 -1.70 7.34
CA ALA A 51 -1.18 -2.74 7.53
C ALA A 51 -2.42 -2.44 6.68
N VAL A 52 -2.75 -3.40 5.83
CA VAL A 52 -3.80 -3.25 4.84
C VAL A 52 -4.76 -4.43 4.93
N VAL A 53 -6.05 -4.15 5.00
CA VAL A 53 -7.11 -5.15 5.08
C VAL A 53 -8.21 -4.83 4.05
N GLY A 54 -8.50 -5.76 3.16
CA GLY A 54 -9.55 -5.65 2.14
C GLY A 54 -9.05 -5.98 0.74
N GLU A 55 -9.95 -5.88 -0.24
CA GLU A 55 -9.64 -6.13 -1.65
C GLU A 55 -8.85 -4.98 -2.26
N ARG A 56 -7.84 -5.28 -3.09
CA ARG A 56 -7.07 -4.26 -3.79
C ARG A 56 -6.81 -4.59 -5.24
N VAL A 57 -6.87 -3.57 -6.09
CA VAL A 57 -6.57 -3.68 -7.51
C VAL A 57 -5.62 -2.56 -7.94
N GLY A 58 -4.48 -2.92 -8.53
CA GLY A 58 -3.49 -1.99 -9.07
C GLY A 58 -2.81 -1.18 -7.99
N VAL A 59 -1.91 -1.82 -7.24
CA VAL A 59 -1.17 -1.18 -6.14
C VAL A 59 0.33 -1.25 -6.37
N PRO A 60 0.90 -0.27 -7.09
CA PRO A 60 2.34 -0.03 -7.10
C PRO A 60 2.84 0.62 -5.80
N VAL A 61 3.86 0.01 -5.20
CA VAL A 61 4.67 0.53 -4.11
C VAL A 61 6.11 0.66 -4.60
N VAL A 62 6.70 1.84 -4.44
CA VAL A 62 8.08 2.12 -4.85
C VAL A 62 8.85 2.76 -3.69
N GLY A 63 9.88 2.09 -3.19
CA GLY A 63 10.70 2.56 -2.07
C GLY A 63 11.10 1.43 -1.13
N GLU A 64 11.68 1.78 0.02
CA GLU A 64 11.94 0.81 1.09
C GLU A 64 10.68 0.59 1.93
N ALA A 65 10.26 -0.65 2.12
CA ALA A 65 9.09 -1.00 2.91
C ALA A 65 9.45 -1.97 4.04
N VAL A 66 9.20 -1.57 5.30
CA VAL A 66 9.50 -2.36 6.49
C VAL A 66 8.23 -2.67 7.26
N GLY A 67 7.96 -3.96 7.49
CA GLY A 67 6.83 -4.43 8.29
C GLY A 67 5.49 -4.20 7.57
N VAL A 68 5.38 -4.70 6.34
CA VAL A 68 4.15 -4.62 5.54
C VAL A 68 3.29 -5.87 5.78
N ARG A 69 2.03 -5.67 6.17
CA ARG A 69 1.06 -6.75 6.35
C ARG A 69 -0.19 -6.51 5.51
N LEU A 70 -0.43 -7.39 4.55
CA LEU A 70 -1.55 -7.30 3.62
C LEU A 70 -2.51 -8.46 3.88
N VAL A 71 -3.80 -8.17 4.03
CA VAL A 71 -4.85 -9.17 4.28
C VAL A 71 -6.02 -8.94 3.32
N GLY A 72 -6.39 -9.95 2.56
CA GLY A 72 -7.45 -9.89 1.55
C GLY A 72 -6.90 -10.15 0.14
N ASP A 73 -7.77 -9.98 -0.86
CA ASP A 73 -7.46 -10.31 -2.23
C ASP A 73 -6.77 -9.14 -2.93
N MET A 74 -5.66 -9.42 -3.62
CA MET A 74 -4.88 -8.41 -4.32
C MET A 74 -4.64 -8.79 -5.77
N VAL A 75 -4.89 -7.83 -6.67
CA VAL A 75 -4.69 -7.98 -8.11
C VAL A 75 -3.79 -6.85 -8.62
N GLY A 76 -2.71 -7.20 -9.31
CA GLY A 76 -1.82 -6.21 -9.92
C GLY A 76 -1.02 -5.40 -8.90
N THR A 77 -0.48 -6.06 -7.88
CA THR A 77 0.44 -5.46 -6.91
C THR A 77 1.86 -5.47 -7.45
N SER A 78 2.55 -4.33 -7.40
CA SER A 78 3.98 -4.28 -7.76
C SER A 78 4.78 -3.57 -6.67
N VAL A 79 5.78 -4.24 -6.11
CA VAL A 79 6.69 -3.68 -5.13
C VAL A 79 8.06 -3.53 -5.76
N VAL A 80 8.58 -2.31 -5.80
CA VAL A 80 9.91 -2.00 -6.33
C VAL A 80 10.74 -1.35 -5.23
N GLY A 81 11.81 -2.01 -4.82
CA GLY A 81 12.69 -1.56 -3.74
C GLY A 81 12.92 -2.64 -2.68
N ALA A 82 13.57 -2.27 -1.59
CA ALA A 82 13.85 -3.19 -0.49
C ALA A 82 12.58 -3.43 0.33
N ALA A 83 12.22 -4.69 0.57
CA ALA A 83 11.08 -5.04 1.40
C ALA A 83 11.50 -5.99 2.52
N VAL A 84 11.27 -5.61 3.78
CA VAL A 84 11.60 -6.41 4.96
C VAL A 84 10.32 -6.69 5.76
N GLY A 85 10.08 -7.96 6.09
CA GLY A 85 8.92 -8.34 6.92
C GLY A 85 7.58 -8.21 6.19
N LEU A 86 7.53 -8.54 4.90
CA LEU A 86 6.30 -8.64 4.14
C LEU A 86 5.51 -9.90 4.56
N GLY A 87 4.28 -9.70 5.03
CA GLY A 87 3.32 -10.77 5.31
C GLY A 87 2.06 -10.57 4.50
N VAL A 88 1.66 -11.58 3.73
CA VAL A 88 0.41 -11.55 2.96
C VAL A 88 -0.49 -12.72 3.35
N VAL A 89 -1.78 -12.44 3.53
CA VAL A 89 -2.82 -13.45 3.78
C VAL A 89 -4.00 -13.18 2.85
N GLY A 90 -4.28 -14.08 1.92
CA GLY A 90 -5.34 -13.93 0.92
C GLY A 90 -4.85 -14.30 -0.47
N ASP A 91 -5.69 -14.08 -1.47
CA ASP A 91 -5.34 -14.40 -2.85
C ASP A 91 -4.53 -13.27 -3.49
N MET A 92 -3.51 -13.64 -4.27
CA MET A 92 -2.67 -12.69 -5.00
C MET A 92 -2.57 -13.07 -6.48
N VAL A 93 -2.91 -12.13 -7.35
CA VAL A 93 -2.83 -12.28 -8.82
C VAL A 93 -2.00 -11.16 -9.42
N GLY A 94 -1.02 -11.49 -10.25
CA GLY A 94 -0.21 -10.49 -10.95
C GLY A 94 0.71 -9.69 -10.02
N VAL A 95 1.48 -10.40 -9.18
CA VAL A 95 2.46 -9.80 -8.27
C VAL A 95 3.79 -9.64 -8.99
N LEU A 96 4.36 -8.43 -8.92
CA LEU A 96 5.74 -8.16 -9.34
C LEU A 96 6.53 -7.64 -8.13
N VAL A 97 7.60 -8.33 -7.75
CA VAL A 97 8.55 -7.83 -6.73
C VAL A 97 9.90 -7.66 -7.39
N VAL A 98 10.39 -6.43 -7.42
CA VAL A 98 11.74 -6.09 -7.91
C VAL A 98 12.53 -5.54 -6.73
N GLY A 99 13.32 -6.40 -6.12
CA GLY A 99 14.27 -6.02 -5.07
C GLY A 99 15.57 -5.48 -5.64
N ALA A 100 16.28 -4.69 -4.84
CA ALA A 100 17.70 -4.40 -5.01
C ALA A 100 18.55 -5.44 -4.27
#